data_AF-A0A7X8XP92-F1
#
_entry.id   AF-A0A7X8XP92-F1
#
_cell.length_a   1.000
_cell.length_b   1.000
_cell.length_c   1.000
_cell.angle_alpha   90.00
_cell.angle_beta   90.00
_cell.angle_gamma   90.00
#
_symmetry.space_group_name_H-M   'P 1'
#
loop_
_entity.id
_entity.type
_entity.pdbx_description
1 polymer ?
#
loop_
_entity_poly.entity_id
_entity_poly.type
_entity_poly.pdbx_seq_one_letter_code
_entity_poly.pdbx_strand_id
1 'polypeptide(L)'
;MRIPRIVVGAALALLLGLCPAFAQERSEVPEKYTWNISELYPSKAAWDQAREELAGRLGEMGAFRGRLGQSAQTLLKALETREELTKEIERVYLYAYMTSDVDTRDSKAQAMM
;
A
#
# COMPACT_ATOMS: atom_id res chain seq x y z
N MET A 1 -35.12 -27.88 -39.93
CA MET A 1 -33.66 -28.09 -39.81
C MET A 1 -33.33 -28.36 -38.35
N ARG A 2 -33.02 -29.61 -37.98
CA ARG A 2 -32.68 -30.00 -36.59
C ARG A 2 -31.17 -29.93 -36.44
N ILE A 3 -30.67 -28.98 -35.63
CA ILE A 3 -29.25 -28.87 -35.31
C ILE A 3 -28.88 -30.09 -34.42
N PRO A 4 -27.85 -30.88 -34.78
CA PRO A 4 -27.48 -32.05 -34.01
C PRO A 4 -26.96 -31.67 -32.62
N ARG A 5 -27.40 -32.40 -31.58
CA ARG A 5 -27.06 -32.14 -30.16
C ARG A 5 -25.55 -32.12 -29.89
N ILE A 6 -24.77 -32.80 -30.73
CA ILE A 6 -23.30 -32.83 -30.68
C ILE A 6 -22.69 -31.46 -31.03
N VAL A 7 -23.29 -30.71 -31.96
CA VAL A 7 -22.83 -29.37 -32.35
C VAL A 7 -23.10 -28.35 -31.24
N VAL A 8 -24.21 -28.52 -30.52
CA VAL A 8 -24.54 -27.69 -29.33
C VAL A 8 -23.59 -27.98 -28.17
N GLY A 9 -23.23 -29.25 -27.94
CA GLY A 9 -22.28 -29.64 -26.88
C GLY A 9 -20.85 -29.14 -27.13
N ALA A 10 -20.39 -29.17 -28.38
CA ALA A 10 -19.06 -28.67 -28.76
C ALA A 10 -18.96 -27.13 -28.69
N ALA A 11 -20.04 -26.42 -29.05
CA ALA A 11 -20.09 -24.96 -28.97
C ALA A 11 -20.05 -24.45 -27.51
N LEU A 12 -20.66 -25.17 -26.57
CA LEU A 12 -20.67 -24.80 -25.15
C LEU A 12 -19.30 -24.99 -24.48
N ALA A 13 -18.53 -26.02 -24.88
CA ALA A 13 -17.18 -26.25 -24.39
C ALA A 13 -16.17 -25.22 -24.95
N LEU A 14 -16.34 -24.78 -26.20
CA LEU A 14 -15.50 -23.73 -26.80
C LEU A 14 -15.72 -22.36 -26.15
N LEU A 15 -16.96 -22.02 -25.80
CA LEU A 15 -17.32 -20.77 -25.13
C LEU A 15 -16.76 -20.67 -23.70
N LEU A 16 -16.60 -21.80 -23.00
CA LEU A 16 -15.98 -21.85 -21.66
C LEU A 16 -14.45 -21.72 -21.71
N GLY A 17 -13.79 -22.10 -22.81
CA GLY A 17 -12.34 -21.95 -22.99
C GLY A 17 -11.89 -20.54 -23.43
N LEU A 18 -12.82 -19.70 -23.86
CA LEU A 18 -12.57 -18.34 -24.38
C LEU A 18 -12.71 -17.23 -23.34
N CYS A 19 -13.14 -17.57 -22.13
CA CYS A 19 -13.27 -16.61 -21.04
C CYS A 19 -12.35 -17.06 -19.90
N PRO A 20 -11.06 -16.68 -19.91
CA PRO A 20 -10.28 -16.78 -18.70
C PRO A 20 -10.85 -15.71 -17.76
N ALA A 21 -11.87 -16.07 -17.00
CA ALA A 21 -12.14 -15.45 -15.71
C ALA A 21 -11.07 -15.88 -14.68
N PHE A 22 -9.85 -16.15 -15.14
CA PHE A 22 -8.67 -16.26 -14.31
C PHE A 22 -8.22 -14.84 -14.08
N ALA A 23 -8.21 -14.42 -12.81
CA ALA A 23 -7.58 -13.16 -12.42
C ALA A 23 -6.15 -13.17 -12.98
N GLN A 24 -5.82 -12.19 -13.83
CA GLN A 24 -4.47 -12.00 -14.35
C GLN A 24 -3.52 -11.85 -13.16
N GLU A 25 -2.36 -12.51 -13.19
CA GLU A 25 -1.40 -12.38 -12.10
C GLU A 25 -0.87 -10.94 -12.08
N ARG A 26 -0.68 -10.37 -10.88
CA ARG A 26 -0.28 -8.97 -10.76
C ARG A 26 0.99 -8.65 -11.55
N SER A 27 1.93 -9.59 -11.61
CA SER A 27 3.19 -9.48 -12.36
C SER A 27 3.02 -9.39 -13.87
N GLU A 28 1.86 -9.74 -14.42
CA GLU A 28 1.57 -9.72 -15.85
C GLU A 28 0.93 -8.40 -16.31
N VAL A 29 0.50 -7.55 -15.37
CA VAL A 29 -0.13 -6.26 -15.67
C VAL A 29 0.94 -5.26 -16.15
N PRO A 30 0.79 -4.63 -17.33
CA PRO A 30 1.76 -3.64 -17.80
C PRO A 30 1.90 -2.47 -16.83
N GLU A 31 3.13 -2.04 -16.55
CA GLU A 31 3.47 -1.01 -15.54
C GLU A 31 2.68 0.31 -15.72
N LYS A 32 2.39 0.72 -16.96
CA LYS A 32 1.57 1.91 -17.26
C LYS A 32 0.13 1.86 -16.70
N TYR A 33 -0.35 0.68 -16.32
CA TYR A 33 -1.65 0.46 -15.68
C TYR A 33 -1.52 0.19 -14.17
N THR A 34 -0.33 0.43 -13.61
CA THR A 34 -0.03 0.23 -12.19
C THR A 34 0.22 1.56 -11.50
N TRP A 35 -0.08 1.59 -10.20
CA TRP A 35 0.28 2.71 -9.33
C TRP A 35 1.81 2.74 -9.16
N ASN A 36 2.42 3.92 -9.33
CA ASN A 36 3.86 4.09 -9.12
C ASN A 36 4.17 4.30 -7.62
N ILE A 37 4.20 3.22 -6.85
CA ILE A 37 4.47 3.26 -5.40
C ILE A 37 5.93 3.68 -5.11
N SER A 38 6.82 3.59 -6.10
CA SER A 38 8.24 3.98 -5.96
C SER A 38 8.45 5.47 -5.65
N GLU A 39 7.45 6.32 -5.91
CA GLU A 39 7.47 7.75 -5.56
C GLU A 39 7.42 7.98 -4.03
N LEU A 40 6.88 7.02 -3.27
CA LEU A 40 6.94 7.04 -1.81
C LEU A 40 8.29 6.51 -1.32
N TYR A 41 8.68 5.31 -1.73
CA TYR A 41 10.00 4.75 -1.46
C TYR A 41 10.48 3.90 -2.64
N PRO A 42 11.73 4.08 -3.10
CA PRO A 42 12.23 3.38 -4.28
C PRO A 42 12.38 1.87 -4.08
N SER A 43 12.39 1.39 -2.84
CA SER A 43 12.48 -0.03 -2.51
C SER A 43 11.96 -0.31 -1.09
N LYS A 44 11.69 -1.59 -0.80
CA LYS A 44 11.39 -2.04 0.56
C LYS A 44 12.49 -1.69 1.56
N ALA A 45 13.76 -1.79 1.15
CA ALA A 45 14.89 -1.45 2.04
C ALA A 45 14.90 0.05 2.41
N ALA A 46 14.58 0.93 1.46
CA ALA A 46 14.45 2.37 1.72
C ALA A 46 13.27 2.66 2.66
N TRP A 47 12.15 1.93 2.50
CA TRP A 47 11.01 2.02 3.42
C TRP A 47 11.35 1.49 4.82
N ASP A 48 12.04 0.35 4.93
CA ASP A 48 12.46 -0.23 6.22
C ASP A 48 13.34 0.74 6.99
N GLN A 49 14.33 1.35 6.31
CA GLN A 49 15.21 2.36 6.90
C GLN A 49 14.40 3.57 7.41
N ALA A 50 13.52 4.14 6.58
CA ALA A 50 12.71 5.28 6.97
C ALA A 50 11.78 4.98 8.15
N ARG A 51 11.20 3.78 8.20
CA ARG A 51 10.37 3.29 9.30
C ARG A 51 11.16 3.19 10.61
N GLU A 52 12.39 2.69 10.55
CA GLU A 52 13.28 2.57 11.72
C GLU A 52 13.73 3.94 12.23
N GLU A 53 14.13 4.84 11.33
CA GLU A 53 14.48 6.23 11.66
C GLU A 53 13.31 6.96 12.33
N LEU A 54 12.10 6.84 11.76
CA LEU A 54 10.88 7.41 12.31
C LEU A 54 10.58 6.86 13.72
N ALA A 55 10.70 5.55 13.92
CA ALA A 55 10.47 4.92 15.22
C ALA A 55 11.39 5.50 16.31
N GLY A 56 12.64 5.82 15.96
CA GLY A 56 13.59 6.48 16.86
C GLY A 56 13.19 7.91 17.24
N ARG A 57 12.44 8.60 16.38
CA ARG A 57 12.03 10.01 16.55
C ARG A 57 10.71 10.20 17.28
N LEU A 58 9.87 9.16 17.38
CA LEU A 58 8.57 9.25 18.08
C LEU A 58 8.69 9.75 19.53
N GLY A 59 9.84 9.52 20.17
CA GLY A 59 10.15 10.01 21.52
C GLY A 59 10.29 11.53 21.65
N GLU A 60 10.52 12.26 20.55
CA GLU A 60 10.70 13.72 20.54
C GLU A 60 9.51 14.46 21.18
N MET A 61 8.30 13.93 21.02
CA MET A 61 7.08 14.50 21.62
C MET A 61 7.12 14.53 23.16
N GLY A 62 7.91 13.64 23.78
CA GLY A 62 8.11 13.60 25.23
C GLY A 62 8.69 14.89 25.79
N ALA A 63 9.46 15.64 24.99
CA ALA A 63 10.07 16.91 25.40
C ALA A 63 9.06 18.01 25.75
N PHE A 64 7.81 17.89 25.28
CA PHE A 64 6.74 18.88 25.48
C PHE A 64 5.76 18.52 26.60
N ARG A 65 5.89 17.33 27.22
CA ARG A 65 4.98 16.85 28.26
C ARG A 65 4.95 17.82 29.45
N GLY A 66 3.77 18.33 29.79
CA GLY A 66 3.57 19.29 30.89
C GLY A 66 4.09 20.71 30.61
N ARG A 67 4.55 21.00 29.38
CA ARG A 67 5.19 22.28 29.03
C ARG A 67 4.39 23.13 28.04
N LEU A 68 3.29 22.61 27.48
CA LEU A 68 2.52 23.29 26.43
C LEU A 68 1.98 24.68 26.85
N GLY A 69 1.73 24.89 28.15
CA GLY A 69 1.27 26.18 28.69
C GLY A 69 2.39 27.17 29.04
N GLN A 70 3.67 26.82 28.87
CA GLN A 70 4.80 27.68 29.28
C GLN A 70 4.92 28.93 28.41
N SER A 71 4.65 28.82 27.11
CA SER A 71 4.65 29.96 26.18
C SER A 71 4.02 29.57 24.84
N ALA A 72 3.62 30.59 24.05
CA ALA A 72 3.16 30.40 22.68
C ALA A 72 4.23 29.73 21.80
N GLN A 73 5.51 30.04 22.02
CA GLN A 73 6.64 29.43 21.31
C GLN A 73 6.77 27.94 21.62
N THR A 74 6.55 27.54 22.88
CA THR A 74 6.60 26.12 23.28
C THR A 74 5.47 25.33 22.63
N LEU A 75 4.26 25.91 22.59
CA LEU A 75 3.11 25.31 21.91
C LEU A 75 3.36 25.18 20.41
N LEU A 76 3.83 26.25 19.75
CA LEU A 76 4.15 26.23 18.32
C LEU A 76 5.13 25.10 18.00
N LYS A 77 6.23 25.01 18.75
CA LYS A 77 7.23 23.98 18.51
C LYS A 77 6.68 22.56 18.69
N ALA A 78 5.81 22.34 19.68
CA ALA A 78 5.15 21.06 19.88
C ALA A 78 4.22 20.68 18.72
N LEU A 79 3.49 21.66 18.18
CA LEU A 79 2.61 21.46 17.02
C LEU A 79 3.43 21.15 15.76
N GLU A 80 4.49 21.91 15.49
CA GLU A 80 5.39 21.66 14.36
C GLU A 80 6.00 20.26 14.42
N THR A 81 6.57 19.87 15.57
CA THR A 81 7.13 18.52 15.74
C THR A 81 6.08 17.44 15.53
N ARG A 82 4.85 17.64 16.02
CA ARG A 82 3.76 16.69 15.76
C ARG A 82 3.43 16.60 14.27
N GLU A 83 3.28 17.71 13.57
CA GLU A 83 2.94 17.71 12.14
C GLU A 83 4.04 17.09 11.28
N GLU A 84 5.32 17.32 11.63
CA GLU A 84 6.46 16.67 10.98
C GLU A 84 6.40 15.15 11.17
N LEU A 85 6.22 14.67 12.40
CA LEU A 85 6.10 13.24 12.70
C LEU A 85 4.89 12.61 12.01
N THR A 86 3.72 13.27 12.05
CA THR A 86 2.49 12.77 11.41
C THR A 86 2.69 12.58 9.91
N LYS A 87 3.29 13.54 9.21
CA LYS A 87 3.56 13.42 7.77
C LYS A 87 4.45 12.24 7.44
N GLU A 88 5.47 11.98 8.26
CA GLU A 88 6.37 10.85 8.08
C GLU A 88 5.68 9.52 8.38
N ILE A 89 4.87 9.46 9.44
CA ILE A 89 4.02 8.30 9.78
C ILE A 89 3.08 7.98 8.61
N GLU A 90 2.39 8.97 8.08
CA GLU A 90 1.48 8.81 6.94
C GLU A 90 2.22 8.29 5.71
N ARG A 91 3.42 8.81 5.41
CA ARG A 91 4.21 8.35 4.27
C ARG A 91 4.63 6.88 4.40
N VAL A 92 5.13 6.49 5.57
CA VAL A 92 5.54 5.10 5.87
C VAL A 92 4.34 4.16 5.80
N TYR A 93 3.22 4.56 6.43
CA TYR A 93 1.98 3.81 6.44
C TYR A 93 1.42 3.62 5.02
N LEU A 94 1.35 4.69 4.23
CA LEU A 94 0.76 4.66 2.88
C LEU A 94 1.52 3.72 1.95
N TYR A 95 2.84 3.64 2.06
CA TYR A 95 3.62 2.66 1.29
C TYR A 95 3.23 1.22 1.61
N ALA A 96 3.13 0.88 2.90
CA ALA A 96 2.73 -0.46 3.33
C ALA A 96 1.29 -0.78 2.92
N TYR A 97 0.37 0.14 3.17
CA TYR A 97 -1.06 0.02 2.84
C TYR A 97 -1.28 -0.17 1.32
N MET A 98 -0.65 0.67 0.49
CA MET A 98 -0.76 0.52 -0.97
C MET A 98 -0.12 -0.78 -1.45
N THR A 99 0.99 -1.20 -0.83
CA THR A 99 1.65 -2.48 -1.15
C THR A 99 0.77 -3.68 -0.79
N SER A 100 0.04 -3.64 0.33
CA SER A 100 -0.90 -4.71 0.71
C SER A 100 -2.12 -4.81 -0.20
N ASP A 101 -2.51 -3.70 -0.85
CA ASP A 101 -3.63 -3.66 -1.80
C ASP A 101 -3.25 -4.18 -3.21
N VAL A 102 -1.96 -4.29 -3.52
CA VAL A 102 -1.47 -4.73 -4.84
C VAL A 102 -1.85 -6.17 -5.16
N ASP A 103 -1.69 -7.06 -4.17
CA ASP A 103 -2.18 -8.44 -4.19
C ASP A 103 -2.40 -8.91 -2.74
N THR A 104 -3.68 -9.06 -2.35
CA THR A 104 -4.05 -9.45 -0.99
C THR A 104 -3.69 -10.90 -0.64
N ARG A 105 -3.27 -11.70 -1.64
CA ARG A 105 -2.75 -13.06 -1.44
C ARG A 105 -1.27 -13.07 -1.04
N ASP A 106 -0.54 -11.97 -1.25
CA ASP A 106 0.88 -11.87 -0.88
C ASP A 106 1.03 -11.65 0.63
N SER A 107 1.36 -12.73 1.35
CA SER A 107 1.56 -12.71 2.80
C SER A 107 2.72 -11.82 3.26
N LYS A 108 3.73 -11.59 2.40
CA LYS A 108 4.84 -10.69 2.74
C LYS A 108 4.38 -9.24 2.69
N ALA A 109 3.58 -8.87 1.71
CA ALA A 109 2.94 -7.55 1.64
C ALA A 109 1.97 -7.34 2.80
N GLN A 110 1.19 -8.36 3.17
CA GLN A 110 0.29 -8.29 4.33
C GLN A 110 1.05 -8.10 5.66
N ALA A 111 2.23 -8.70 5.81
CA ALA A 111 3.05 -8.56 7.01
C ALA A 111 3.71 -7.17 7.16
N MET A 112 3.60 -6.30 6.15
CA MET A 112 4.11 -4.92 6.24
C MET A 112 3.13 -3.96 6.92
N MET A 113 1.84 -4.28 6.96
CA MET A 113 0.83 -3.57 7.76
C MET A 113 1.00 -3.88 9.25
#